data_AF-A0AAD6XXN2-F1
#
_entry.id   AF-A0AAD6XXN2-F1
#
_cell.length_a   1.000
_cell.length_b   1.000
_cell.length_c   1.000
_cell.angle_alpha   90.00
_cell.angle_beta   90.00
_cell.angle_gamma   90.00
#
_symmetry.space_group_name_H-M   'P 1'
#
loop_
_entity.id
_entity.type
_entity.pdbx_description
1 polymer ?
#
loop_
_entity_poly.entity_id
_entity_poly.type
_entity_poly.pdbx_seq_one_letter_code
_entity_poly.pdbx_strand_id
1 'polypeptide(L)'
;MDEAPRSQRVSRRRSQSVVNPRAALLSNFEVLSLLRDLEADHLARTKTAQRIKKEEEAVGLSPTVPAGGGRDPTVVAVSENLRTVSFEAIQHLSAEYQPTAAQTPEAITALVNALKPYDLTKAETLQIVNLAPQNHIELYVIVEELEDRLAERMEEVIAHVQASLVLDPVPSETRNTITARPKDRRVDTGANWDNDEEYDGEDFDDKGEGAGVEGDLDMDDE
;
A
#
# COMPACT_ATOMS: atom_id res chain seq x y z
N MET A 1 23.99 47.04 40.02
CA MET A 1 24.30 45.64 39.68
C MET A 1 23.23 45.24 38.68
N ASP A 2 23.65 45.17 37.42
CA ASP A 2 22.82 45.12 36.22
C ASP A 2 22.03 43.81 36.11
N GLU A 3 20.74 43.94 35.87
CA GLU A 3 19.82 42.84 35.55
C GLU A 3 19.83 42.66 34.02
N ALA A 4 20.49 41.61 33.53
CA ALA A 4 20.54 41.31 32.10
C ALA A 4 19.22 40.68 31.62
N PRO A 5 18.60 41.15 30.51
CA PRO A 5 17.32 40.62 30.05
C PRO A 5 17.49 39.25 29.36
N ARG A 6 16.67 38.29 29.78
CA ARG A 6 16.51 36.98 29.15
C ARG A 6 16.13 37.15 27.67
N SER A 7 17.03 36.73 26.79
CA SER A 7 16.82 36.60 25.36
C SER A 7 15.59 35.72 25.07
N GLN A 8 14.49 36.34 24.67
CA GLN A 8 13.32 35.67 24.11
C GLN A 8 13.74 35.00 22.80
N ARG A 9 14.04 33.69 22.87
CA ARG A 9 13.99 32.82 21.69
C ARG A 9 12.54 32.77 21.23
N VAL A 10 12.19 33.67 20.31
CA VAL A 10 10.98 33.57 19.50
C VAL A 10 11.07 32.24 18.74
N SER A 11 10.45 31.21 19.30
CA SER A 11 10.20 29.96 18.60
C SER A 11 9.31 30.30 17.40
N ARG A 12 9.91 30.40 16.21
CA ARG A 12 9.19 30.49 14.95
C ARG A 12 8.36 29.21 14.82
N ARG A 13 7.12 29.23 15.33
CA ARG A 13 6.13 28.20 15.03
C ARG A 13 5.99 28.15 13.51
N ARG A 14 6.34 27.03 12.90
CA ARG A 14 6.11 26.81 11.47
C ARG A 14 4.59 26.94 11.27
N SER A 15 4.16 28.00 10.60
CA SER A 15 2.75 28.26 10.32
C SER A 15 2.34 27.46 9.08
N GLN A 16 2.11 26.17 9.24
CA GLN A 16 1.31 25.42 8.27
C GLN A 16 -0.16 25.74 8.55
N SER A 17 -0.89 26.17 7.53
CA SER A 17 -2.32 26.42 7.58
C SER A 17 -3.02 25.64 6.48
N VAL A 18 -4.16 25.04 6.80
CA VAL A 18 -5.00 24.36 5.83
C VAL A 18 -5.66 25.41 4.93
N VAL A 19 -5.36 25.38 3.63
CA VAL A 19 -5.95 26.30 2.64
C VAL A 19 -7.35 25.83 2.25
N ASN A 20 -7.49 24.54 1.92
CA ASN A 20 -8.76 23.91 1.63
C ASN A 20 -8.79 22.50 2.25
N PRO A 21 -9.65 22.23 3.24
CA PRO A 21 -9.74 20.92 3.90
C PRO A 21 -10.33 19.83 2.99
N ARG A 22 -11.06 20.20 1.93
CA ARG A 22 -11.75 19.26 1.02
C ARG A 22 -11.52 19.69 -0.43
N ALA A 23 -10.26 19.63 -0.85
CA ALA A 23 -9.86 20.04 -2.21
C ALA A 23 -10.45 19.12 -3.29
N ALA A 24 -10.52 17.82 -3.01
CA ALA A 24 -11.05 16.81 -3.92
C ALA A 24 -11.69 15.66 -3.15
N LEU A 25 -12.54 14.91 -3.83
CA LEU A 25 -12.99 13.59 -3.41
C LEU A 25 -12.36 12.58 -4.37
N LEU A 26 -11.79 11.52 -3.81
CA LEU A 26 -11.18 10.43 -4.56
C LEU A 26 -11.94 9.15 -4.25
N SER A 27 -12.19 8.36 -5.29
CA SER A 27 -12.71 7.00 -5.17
C SER A 27 -11.65 6.06 -4.62
N ASN A 28 -12.10 4.94 -4.07
CA ASN A 28 -11.23 3.87 -3.59
C ASN A 28 -10.27 3.39 -4.69
N PHE A 29 -10.77 3.31 -5.93
CA PHE A 29 -9.97 2.95 -7.10
C PHE A 29 -8.86 3.97 -7.38
N GLU A 30 -9.16 5.27 -7.42
CA GLU A 30 -8.16 6.31 -7.67
C GLU A 30 -7.07 6.32 -6.58
N VAL A 31 -7.47 6.14 -5.32
CA VAL A 31 -6.52 6.03 -4.20
C VAL A 31 -5.64 4.80 -4.37
N LEU A 32 -6.21 3.64 -4.70
CA LEU A 32 -5.45 2.42 -4.93
C LEU A 32 -4.46 2.56 -6.09
N SER A 33 -4.91 3.09 -7.23
CA SER A 33 -4.05 3.35 -8.40
C SER A 33 -2.89 4.27 -8.02
N LEU A 34 -3.17 5.38 -7.34
CA LEU A 34 -2.14 6.33 -6.91
C LEU A 34 -1.12 5.69 -5.96
N LEU A 35 -1.57 4.88 -5.00
CA LEU A 35 -0.67 4.21 -4.06
C LEU A 35 0.22 3.19 -4.77
N ARG A 36 -0.32 2.43 -5.74
CA ARG A 36 0.47 1.49 -6.55
C ARG A 36 1.50 2.21 -7.42
N ASP A 37 1.13 3.34 -8.01
CA ASP A 37 2.05 4.17 -8.81
C ASP A 37 3.20 4.69 -7.93
N LEU A 38 2.89 5.16 -6.71
CA LEU A 38 3.90 5.62 -5.75
C LEU A 38 4.86 4.50 -5.32
N GLU A 39 4.37 3.28 -5.11
CA GLU A 39 5.21 2.12 -4.79
C GLU A 39 6.09 1.70 -5.97
N ALA A 40 5.53 1.70 -7.19
CA ALA A 40 6.28 1.40 -8.41
C ALA A 40 7.40 2.41 -8.65
N ASP A 41 7.11 3.70 -8.49
CA ASP A 41 8.09 4.79 -8.58
C ASP A 41 9.21 4.62 -7.55
N HIS A 42 8.85 4.31 -6.31
CA HIS A 42 9.82 4.11 -5.25
C HIS A 42 10.71 2.90 -5.50
N LEU A 43 10.14 1.79 -5.97
CA LEU A 43 10.88 0.59 -6.33
C LEU A 43 11.84 0.86 -7.49
N ALA A 44 11.39 1.57 -8.53
CA ALA A 44 12.21 1.93 -9.69
C ALA A 44 13.40 2.81 -9.29
N ARG A 45 13.17 3.81 -8.43
CA ARG A 45 14.24 4.69 -7.92
C ARG A 45 15.23 3.92 -7.06
N THR A 46 14.74 3.02 -6.19
CA THR A 46 15.59 2.19 -5.32
C THR A 46 16.47 1.24 -6.14
N LYS A 47 15.88 0.54 -7.13
CA LYS A 47 16.63 -0.34 -8.05
C LYS A 47 17.69 0.41 -8.84
N THR A 48 17.37 1.62 -9.29
CA THR A 48 18.32 2.48 -10.03
C THR A 48 19.47 2.92 -9.13
N ALA A 49 19.19 3.35 -7.90
CA ALA A 49 20.22 3.72 -6.92
C ALA A 49 21.14 2.55 -6.56
N GLN A 50 20.58 1.34 -6.39
CA GLN A 50 21.37 0.13 -6.15
C GLN A 50 22.26 -0.23 -7.35
N ARG A 51 21.75 -0.09 -8.57
CA ARG A 51 22.55 -0.34 -9.79
C ARG A 51 23.72 0.63 -9.90
N ILE A 52 23.48 1.93 -9.66
CA ILE A 52 24.53 2.96 -9.67
C ILE A 52 25.57 2.66 -8.59
N LYS A 53 25.13 2.35 -7.36
CA LYS A 53 26.05 2.01 -6.26
C LYS A 53 26.92 0.80 -6.61
N LYS A 54 26.33 -0.26 -7.17
CA LYS A 54 27.06 -1.46 -7.64
C LYS A 54 28.07 -1.13 -8.74
N GLU A 55 27.74 -0.25 -9.67
CA GLU A 55 28.64 0.22 -10.74
C GLU A 55 29.77 1.10 -10.20
N GLU A 56 29.50 2.01 -9.26
CA GLU A 56 30.51 2.86 -8.60
C GLU A 56 31.50 2.02 -7.78
N GLU A 57 31.00 1.03 -7.03
CA GLU A 57 31.82 0.07 -6.28
C GLU A 57 32.70 -0.77 -7.22
N ALA A 58 32.17 -1.23 -8.37
CA ALA A 58 32.92 -2.00 -9.36
C ALA A 58 34.05 -1.19 -10.05
N VAL A 59 33.89 0.13 -10.16
CA VAL A 59 34.90 1.04 -10.74
C VAL A 59 35.91 1.52 -9.68
N GLY A 60 35.80 1.07 -8.42
CA GLY A 60 36.71 1.43 -7.34
C GLY A 60 36.59 2.89 -6.88
N LEU A 61 35.49 3.56 -7.24
CA LEU A 61 35.15 4.88 -6.74
C LEU A 61 34.53 4.70 -5.35
N SER A 62 35.24 5.14 -4.30
CA SER A 62 34.70 5.14 -2.94
C SER A 62 33.48 6.08 -2.90
N PRO A 63 32.38 5.73 -2.20
CA PRO A 63 31.21 6.59 -2.14
C PRO A 63 31.65 7.93 -1.55
N THR A 64 31.57 9.00 -2.35
CA THR A 64 31.77 10.36 -1.88
C THR A 64 30.68 10.68 -0.88
N VAL A 65 30.91 10.35 0.38
CA VAL A 65 30.16 10.92 1.51
C VAL A 65 30.30 12.43 1.34
N PRO A 66 29.22 13.19 1.14
CA PRO A 66 29.34 14.63 1.05
C PRO A 66 29.91 15.12 2.37
N ALA A 67 31.10 15.72 2.31
CA ALA A 67 31.77 16.35 3.43
C ALA A 67 30.92 17.55 3.91
N GLY A 68 29.88 17.27 4.70
CA GLY A 68 28.89 18.26 5.08
C GLY A 68 27.53 17.70 5.50
N GLY A 69 27.45 16.54 6.16
CA GLY A 69 26.24 16.08 6.86
C GLY A 69 24.94 16.03 6.03
N GLY A 70 25.05 16.09 4.71
CA GLY A 70 23.92 16.03 3.78
C GLY A 70 23.49 14.59 3.61
N ARG A 71 22.17 14.35 3.63
CA ARG A 71 21.60 13.05 3.25
C ARG A 71 22.14 12.65 1.88
N ASP A 72 22.66 11.43 1.80
CA ASP A 72 23.11 10.81 0.57
C ASP A 72 22.01 10.88 -0.49
N PRO A 73 22.25 11.50 -1.67
CA PRO A 73 21.26 11.62 -2.74
C PRO A 73 20.82 10.26 -3.31
N THR A 74 21.57 9.18 -3.04
CA THR A 74 21.21 7.81 -3.46
C THR A 74 20.22 7.14 -2.50
N VAL A 75 20.05 7.66 -1.28
CA VAL A 75 19.10 7.11 -0.31
C VAL A 75 17.73 7.77 -0.52
N VAL A 76 16.91 7.13 -1.35
CA VAL A 76 15.47 7.46 -1.47
C VAL A 76 14.75 6.96 -0.22
N ALA A 77 14.93 7.68 0.89
CA ALA A 77 14.28 7.33 2.16
C ALA A 77 12.82 7.78 2.13
N VAL A 78 11.91 6.90 1.69
CA VAL A 78 10.50 7.01 2.06
C VAL A 78 10.36 6.78 3.56
N SER A 79 9.68 7.70 4.24
CA SER A 79 9.37 7.61 5.67
C SER A 79 8.72 6.27 6.00
N GLU A 80 9.15 5.62 7.08
CA GLU A 80 8.59 4.36 7.57
C GLU A 80 7.06 4.43 7.73
N ASN A 81 6.56 5.49 8.40
CA ASN A 81 5.12 5.74 8.54
C ASN A 81 4.36 5.77 7.20
N LEU A 82 4.97 6.30 6.14
CA LEU A 82 4.33 6.36 4.82
C LEU A 82 4.25 4.95 4.22
N ARG A 83 5.30 4.13 4.40
CA ARG A 83 5.31 2.73 3.93
C ARG A 83 4.25 1.89 4.62
N THR A 84 4.11 2.04 5.94
CA THR A 84 3.07 1.32 6.69
C THR A 84 1.68 1.68 6.21
N VAL A 85 1.39 2.99 6.08
CA VAL A 85 0.07 3.45 5.62
C VAL A 85 -0.19 3.05 4.17
N SER A 86 0.81 3.12 3.27
CA SER A 86 0.63 2.69 1.88
C SER A 86 0.34 1.20 1.80
N PHE A 87 1.11 0.38 2.52
CA PHE A 87 0.95 -1.07 2.53
C PHE A 87 -0.43 -1.49 3.07
N GLU A 88 -0.83 -0.98 4.24
CA GLU A 88 -2.13 -1.30 4.84
C GLU A 88 -3.30 -0.82 3.97
N ALA A 89 -3.20 0.37 3.37
CA ALA A 89 -4.23 0.90 2.49
C ALA A 89 -4.35 0.09 1.20
N ILE A 90 -3.24 -0.27 0.56
CA ILE A 90 -3.24 -1.14 -0.63
C ILE A 90 -3.82 -2.50 -0.27
N GLN A 91 -3.42 -3.09 0.86
CA GLN A 91 -3.93 -4.39 1.32
C GLN A 91 -5.45 -4.35 1.53
N HIS A 92 -5.95 -3.30 2.18
CA HIS A 92 -7.39 -3.13 2.41
C HIS A 92 -8.16 -2.92 1.11
N LEU A 93 -7.72 -1.98 0.27
CA LEU A 93 -8.39 -1.60 -0.98
C LEU A 93 -8.30 -2.69 -2.07
N SER A 94 -7.30 -3.57 -2.00
CA SER A 94 -7.15 -4.71 -2.92
C SER A 94 -7.79 -6.00 -2.41
N ALA A 95 -8.42 -5.99 -1.22
CA ALA A 95 -9.01 -7.19 -0.66
C ALA A 95 -10.17 -7.72 -1.52
N GLU A 96 -10.32 -9.05 -1.61
CA GLU A 96 -11.31 -9.70 -2.49
C GLU A 96 -12.77 -9.31 -2.21
N TYR A 97 -13.08 -8.91 -0.98
CA TYR A 97 -14.42 -8.45 -0.60
C TYR A 97 -14.70 -6.99 -1.02
N GLN A 98 -13.68 -6.25 -1.46
CA GLN A 98 -13.84 -4.88 -1.96
C GLN A 98 -14.17 -4.90 -3.46
N PRO A 99 -15.17 -4.10 -3.91
CA PRO A 99 -15.47 -3.98 -5.34
C PRO A 99 -14.32 -3.45 -6.17
N THR A 100 -13.40 -2.70 -5.55
CA THR A 100 -12.27 -2.04 -6.21
C THR A 100 -11.37 -3.01 -7.00
N ALA A 101 -11.29 -4.28 -6.59
CA ALA A 101 -10.54 -5.31 -7.31
C ALA A 101 -11.15 -5.66 -8.68
N ALA A 102 -12.47 -5.53 -8.85
CA ALA A 102 -13.20 -5.84 -10.07
C ALA A 102 -13.49 -4.60 -10.94
N GLN A 103 -12.94 -3.44 -10.58
CA GLN A 103 -13.19 -2.18 -11.26
C GLN A 103 -12.06 -1.80 -12.23
N THR A 104 -12.43 -1.10 -13.30
CA THR A 104 -11.51 -0.50 -14.27
C THR A 104 -11.83 0.99 -14.44
N PRO A 105 -10.86 1.83 -14.86
CA PRO A 105 -11.11 3.27 -15.00
C PRO A 105 -12.17 3.57 -16.07
N GLU A 106 -12.23 2.76 -17.13
CA GLU A 106 -13.25 2.87 -18.18
C GLU A 106 -14.64 2.54 -17.63
N ALA A 107 -14.76 1.47 -16.84
CA ALA A 107 -16.03 1.04 -16.27
C ALA A 107 -16.55 2.02 -15.21
N ILE A 108 -15.67 2.56 -14.36
CA ILE A 108 -16.05 3.62 -13.40
C ILE A 108 -16.53 4.86 -14.14
N THR A 109 -15.82 5.27 -15.21
CA THR A 109 -16.23 6.44 -16.00
C THR A 109 -17.60 6.20 -16.67
N ALA A 110 -17.83 5.00 -17.20
CA ALA A 110 -19.12 4.61 -17.76
C ALA A 110 -20.23 4.62 -16.70
N LEU A 111 -19.98 4.07 -15.51
CA LEU A 111 -20.91 4.07 -14.39
C LEU A 111 -21.26 5.50 -13.96
N VAL A 112 -20.27 6.35 -13.70
CA VAL A 112 -20.49 7.74 -13.29
C VAL A 112 -21.31 8.50 -14.34
N ASN A 113 -21.09 8.23 -15.64
CA ASN A 113 -21.90 8.83 -16.70
C ASN A 113 -23.33 8.28 -16.73
N ALA A 114 -23.50 6.97 -16.54
CA ALA A 114 -24.81 6.33 -16.45
C ALA A 114 -25.61 6.80 -15.24
N LEU A 115 -24.96 7.19 -14.14
CA LEU A 115 -25.61 7.64 -12.91
C LEU A 115 -26.12 9.09 -12.95
N LYS A 116 -25.64 9.92 -13.89
CA LYS A 116 -26.02 11.34 -14.03
C LYS A 116 -27.54 11.61 -14.09
N PRO A 117 -28.37 10.78 -14.74
CA PRO A 117 -29.81 11.04 -14.86
C PRO A 117 -30.60 10.87 -13.55
N TYR A 118 -30.02 10.24 -12.52
CA TYR A 118 -30.74 9.85 -11.31
C TYR A 118 -30.68 10.89 -10.16
N ASP A 119 -30.28 12.12 -10.47
CA ASP A 119 -30.17 13.24 -9.51
C ASP A 119 -29.46 12.86 -8.20
N LEU A 120 -28.39 12.07 -8.32
CA LEU A 120 -27.55 11.65 -7.20
C LEU A 120 -26.55 12.76 -6.84
N THR A 121 -26.35 12.98 -5.56
CA THR A 121 -25.30 13.88 -5.09
C THR A 121 -23.92 13.31 -5.44
N LYS A 122 -22.90 14.17 -5.46
CA LYS A 122 -21.52 13.71 -5.68
C LYS A 122 -21.07 12.69 -4.63
N ALA A 123 -21.54 12.82 -3.39
CA ALA A 123 -21.21 11.90 -2.30
C ALA A 123 -21.89 10.55 -2.50
N GLU A 124 -23.18 10.52 -2.87
CA GLU A 124 -23.91 9.29 -3.18
C GLU A 124 -23.30 8.56 -4.38
N THR A 125 -22.99 9.30 -5.45
CA THR A 125 -22.32 8.72 -6.63
C THR A 125 -20.99 8.10 -6.25
N LEU A 126 -20.19 8.79 -5.42
CA LEU A 126 -18.91 8.27 -4.93
C LEU A 126 -19.09 7.03 -4.06
N GLN A 127 -20.11 7.00 -3.20
CA GLN A 127 -20.42 5.84 -2.37
C GLN A 127 -20.89 4.64 -3.21
N ILE A 128 -21.71 4.86 -4.24
CA ILE A 128 -22.10 3.81 -5.19
C ILE A 128 -20.88 3.25 -5.91
N VAL A 129 -19.96 4.11 -6.36
CA VAL A 129 -18.70 3.65 -6.99
C VAL A 129 -17.84 2.85 -6.00
N ASN A 130 -17.72 3.29 -4.75
CA ASN A 130 -16.85 2.63 -3.78
C ASN A 130 -17.42 1.31 -3.22
N LEU A 131 -18.73 1.25 -3.01
CA LEU A 131 -19.41 0.10 -2.39
C LEU A 131 -20.03 -0.87 -3.40
N ALA A 132 -20.27 -0.42 -4.64
CA ALA A 132 -20.88 -1.17 -5.72
C ALA A 132 -22.13 -1.97 -5.28
N PRO A 133 -23.21 -1.28 -4.87
CA PRO A 133 -24.41 -1.92 -4.32
C PRO A 133 -25.04 -2.90 -5.32
N GLN A 134 -25.29 -4.13 -4.88
CA GLN A 134 -25.82 -5.20 -5.72
C GLN A 134 -27.30 -5.49 -5.51
N ASN A 135 -27.90 -4.92 -4.46
CA ASN A 135 -29.31 -5.09 -4.12
C ASN A 135 -29.90 -3.80 -3.56
N HIS A 136 -31.23 -3.77 -3.41
CA HIS A 136 -31.96 -2.57 -3.00
C HIS A 136 -31.58 -2.14 -1.58
N ILE A 137 -31.34 -3.09 -0.68
CA ILE A 137 -31.01 -2.83 0.72
C ILE A 137 -29.70 -2.02 0.82
N GLU A 138 -28.71 -2.36 0.00
CA GLU A 138 -27.45 -1.61 -0.06
C GLU A 138 -27.65 -0.19 -0.60
N LEU A 139 -28.56 0.03 -1.56
CA LEU A 139 -28.90 1.38 -2.01
C LEU A 139 -29.58 2.22 -0.92
N TYR A 140 -30.45 1.62 -0.09
CA TYR A 140 -31.08 2.32 1.04
C TYR A 140 -30.07 2.84 2.08
N VAL A 141 -28.89 2.22 2.17
CA VAL A 141 -27.82 2.68 3.06
C VAL A 141 -27.08 3.89 2.50
N ILE A 142 -27.13 4.09 1.18
CA ILE A 142 -26.37 5.13 0.48
C ILE A 142 -27.22 6.37 0.20
N VAL A 143 -28.46 6.19 -0.26
CA VAL A 143 -29.31 7.27 -0.77
C VAL A 143 -30.44 7.55 0.21
N GLU A 144 -30.54 8.80 0.67
CA GLU A 144 -31.66 9.25 1.50
C GLU A 144 -32.93 9.41 0.66
N GLU A 145 -34.10 9.10 1.27
CA GLU A 145 -35.42 9.20 0.64
C GLU A 145 -35.47 8.44 -0.71
N LEU A 146 -34.83 7.26 -0.77
CA LEU A 146 -34.64 6.47 -1.98
C LEU A 146 -35.94 6.17 -2.74
N GLU A 147 -37.03 5.85 -2.02
CA GLU A 147 -38.32 5.55 -2.63
C GLU A 147 -38.87 6.75 -3.41
N ASP A 148 -38.79 7.96 -2.85
CA ASP A 148 -39.34 9.16 -3.48
C ASP A 148 -38.50 9.61 -4.69
N ARG A 149 -37.17 9.39 -4.64
CA ARG A 149 -36.24 9.84 -5.69
C ARG A 149 -36.07 8.85 -6.83
N LEU A 150 -36.02 7.56 -6.49
CA LEU A 150 -35.60 6.50 -7.41
C LEU A 150 -36.65 5.41 -7.64
N ALA A 151 -37.77 5.38 -6.90
CA ALA A 151 -38.95 4.50 -7.09
C ALA A 151 -38.76 3.33 -8.08
N GLU A 152 -39.17 3.50 -9.34
CA GLU A 152 -39.15 2.45 -10.39
C GLU A 152 -37.78 2.29 -11.08
N ARG A 153 -36.83 3.16 -10.77
CA ARG A 153 -35.49 3.27 -11.39
C ARG A 153 -34.40 2.57 -10.57
N MET A 154 -34.70 2.04 -9.39
CA MET A 154 -33.73 1.34 -8.53
C MET A 154 -33.06 0.16 -9.24
N GLU A 155 -33.84 -0.64 -9.96
CA GLU A 155 -33.34 -1.80 -10.71
C GLU A 155 -32.35 -1.39 -11.81
N GLU A 156 -32.59 -0.25 -12.46
CA GLU A 156 -31.68 0.28 -13.49
C GLU A 156 -30.33 0.72 -12.90
N VAL A 157 -30.36 1.40 -11.74
CA VAL A 157 -29.14 1.81 -11.04
C VAL A 157 -28.30 0.59 -10.69
N ILE A 158 -28.93 -0.46 -10.16
CA ILE A 158 -28.24 -1.72 -9.82
C ILE A 158 -27.71 -2.39 -11.07
N ALA A 159 -28.47 -2.41 -12.16
CA ALA A 159 -28.00 -2.97 -13.44
C ALA A 159 -26.77 -2.23 -13.96
N HIS A 160 -26.73 -0.90 -13.85
CA HIS A 160 -25.54 -0.10 -14.21
C HIS A 160 -24.34 -0.44 -13.34
N VAL A 161 -24.53 -0.61 -12.03
CA VAL A 161 -23.46 -1.01 -11.10
C VAL A 161 -22.94 -2.41 -11.46
N GLN A 162 -23.81 -3.39 -11.66
CA GLN A 162 -23.43 -4.75 -12.03
C GLN A 162 -22.68 -4.80 -13.37
N ALA A 163 -23.13 -4.02 -14.36
CA ALA A 163 -22.46 -3.92 -15.65
C ALA A 163 -21.06 -3.26 -15.57
N SER A 164 -20.78 -2.50 -14.51
CA SER A 164 -19.48 -1.86 -14.29
C SER A 164 -18.44 -2.77 -13.63
N LEU A 165 -18.87 -3.89 -13.06
CA LEU A 165 -17.97 -4.85 -12.43
C LEU A 165 -17.51 -5.88 -13.46
N VAL A 166 -16.20 -6.06 -13.59
CA VAL A 166 -15.62 -7.16 -14.37
C VAL A 166 -15.81 -8.43 -13.54
N LEU A 167 -16.89 -9.16 -13.80
CA LEU A 167 -17.06 -10.50 -13.28
C LEU A 167 -16.19 -11.44 -14.12
N ASP A 168 -15.04 -11.85 -13.58
CA ASP A 168 -14.41 -13.08 -14.07
C ASP A 168 -15.45 -14.20 -13.96
N PRO A 169 -15.69 -15.00 -15.02
CA PRO A 169 -16.65 -16.08 -14.96
C PRO A 169 -16.09 -17.19 -14.08
N VAL A 170 -16.29 -17.09 -12.77
CA VAL A 170 -16.13 -18.22 -11.87
C VAL A 170 -17.27 -19.20 -12.19
N PRO A 171 -17.01 -20.48 -12.50
CA PRO A 171 -18.08 -21.42 -12.78
C PRO A 171 -18.98 -21.52 -11.56
N SER A 172 -20.25 -21.14 -11.70
CA SER A 172 -21.29 -21.37 -10.70
C SER A 172 -21.42 -22.87 -10.43
N GLU A 173 -20.78 -23.37 -9.38
CA GLU A 173 -21.15 -24.66 -8.81
C GLU A 173 -22.52 -24.52 -8.15
N THR A 174 -23.49 -25.14 -8.81
CA THR A 174 -24.87 -25.26 -8.37
C THR A 174 -24.89 -25.90 -6.97
N ARG A 175 -25.31 -25.11 -5.99
CA ARG A 175 -25.43 -25.50 -4.59
C ARG A 175 -26.60 -26.48 -4.44
N ASN A 176 -26.33 -27.79 -4.38
CA ASN A 176 -27.22 -28.80 -3.79
C ASN A 176 -26.49 -30.14 -3.54
N THR A 177 -26.16 -30.44 -2.28
CA THR A 177 -26.69 -31.57 -1.49
C THR A 177 -25.84 -31.80 -0.24
N ILE A 178 -26.51 -31.92 0.90
CA ILE A 178 -25.95 -32.34 2.18
C ILE A 178 -25.60 -33.82 2.08
N THR A 179 -24.33 -34.20 2.28
CA THR A 179 -23.83 -35.38 3.02
C THR A 179 -22.34 -35.62 2.71
N ALA A 180 -21.43 -35.23 3.60
CA ALA A 180 -20.22 -35.98 3.97
C ALA A 180 -19.33 -35.17 4.93
N ARG A 181 -18.84 -35.86 5.97
CA ARG A 181 -17.92 -35.42 7.02
C ARG A 181 -16.67 -34.70 6.48
N PRO A 182 -16.12 -33.70 7.20
CA PRO A 182 -14.89 -33.04 6.78
C PRO A 182 -13.69 -33.97 7.02
N LYS A 183 -12.87 -34.18 5.99
CA LYS A 183 -11.47 -34.57 6.17
C LYS A 183 -10.65 -33.28 6.18
N ASP A 184 -9.85 -33.13 7.22
CA ASP A 184 -8.88 -32.05 7.42
C ASP A 184 -8.19 -31.65 6.12
N ARG A 185 -8.51 -30.46 5.61
CA ARG A 185 -7.60 -29.70 4.75
C ARG A 185 -6.95 -28.64 5.64
N ARG A 186 -5.76 -28.96 6.13
CA ARG A 186 -4.81 -27.93 6.57
C ARG A 186 -4.63 -26.96 5.41
N VAL A 187 -5.06 -25.72 5.59
CA VAL A 187 -4.63 -24.61 4.75
C VAL A 187 -3.19 -24.34 5.17
N ASP A 188 -2.26 -24.84 4.35
CA ASP A 188 -0.86 -24.48 4.45
C ASP A 188 -0.75 -23.00 4.04
N THR A 189 -0.72 -22.14 5.05
CA THR A 189 -0.25 -20.76 4.92
C THR A 189 1.27 -20.81 4.88
N GLY A 190 1.79 -21.41 3.81
CA GLY A 190 3.19 -21.42 3.48
C GLY A 190 3.58 -20.05 2.96
N ALA A 191 4.12 -19.23 3.86
CA ALA A 191 4.88 -18.04 3.54
C ALA A 191 5.75 -18.29 2.31
N ASN A 192 5.50 -17.56 1.22
CA ASN A 192 6.39 -17.52 0.08
C ASN A 192 7.65 -16.77 0.52
N TRP A 193 8.67 -17.54 0.90
CA TRP A 193 10.00 -17.05 1.17
C TRP A 193 10.63 -16.64 -0.16
N ASP A 194 10.29 -15.45 -0.63
CA ASP A 194 11.07 -14.76 -1.66
C ASP A 194 12.30 -14.16 -0.96
N ASN A 195 13.20 -15.06 -0.52
CA ASN A 195 14.53 -14.70 -0.10
C ASN A 195 15.44 -14.84 -1.32
N ASP A 196 15.33 -13.90 -2.26
CA ASP A 196 16.35 -13.65 -3.28
C ASP A 196 17.54 -12.88 -2.65
N GLU A 197 18.00 -13.37 -1.49
CA GLU A 197 19.39 -13.18 -1.08
C GLU A 197 20.18 -14.24 -1.85
N GLU A 198 20.74 -13.82 -2.98
CA GLU A 198 21.87 -14.47 -3.62
C GLU A 198 22.99 -14.54 -2.56
N TYR A 199 23.01 -15.64 -1.81
CA TYR A 199 24.15 -16.08 -1.02
C TYR A 199 25.28 -16.30 -2.03
N ASP A 200 26.13 -15.29 -2.20
CA ASP A 200 27.46 -15.49 -2.75
C ASP A 200 28.16 -16.41 -1.77
N GLY A 201 28.17 -17.71 -2.09
CA GLY A 201 28.91 -18.72 -1.35
C GLY A 201 30.39 -18.42 -1.48
N GLU A 202 30.90 -17.51 -0.65
CA GLU A 202 32.33 -17.43 -0.40
C GLU A 202 32.71 -18.72 0.34
N ASP A 203 33.19 -19.70 -0.43
CA ASP A 203 33.91 -20.86 0.08
C ASP A 203 35.05 -20.33 0.96
N PHE A 204 34.87 -20.42 2.29
CA PHE A 204 35.96 -20.25 3.24
C PHE A 204 36.96 -21.39 3.01
N ASP A 205 37.96 -21.18 2.14
CA ASP A 205 39.14 -22.04 2.04
C ASP A 205 39.94 -21.89 3.33
N ASP A 206 39.55 -22.65 4.37
CA ASP A 206 40.27 -22.78 5.63
C ASP A 206 41.59 -23.54 5.39
N LYS A 207 42.55 -22.81 4.82
CA LYS A 207 43.98 -23.15 4.82
C LYS A 207 44.73 -22.28 5.82
N GLY A 208 44.07 -21.90 6.91
CA GLY A 208 44.74 -21.31 8.06
C GLY A 208 45.47 -22.40 8.81
N GLU A 209 46.79 -22.50 8.64
CA GLU A 209 47.66 -23.18 9.61
C GLU A 209 47.35 -22.61 10.99
N GLY A 210 46.64 -23.40 11.80
CA GLY A 210 46.31 -23.06 13.17
C GLY A 210 47.58 -22.99 14.02
N ALA A 211 48.21 -21.81 14.04
CA ALA A 211 49.17 -21.45 15.06
C ALA A 211 48.38 -21.20 16.36
N GLY A 212 48.06 -22.29 17.06
CA GLY A 212 47.55 -22.24 18.42
C GLY A 212 48.59 -21.55 19.29
N VAL A 213 48.30 -20.31 19.70
CA VAL A 213 48.95 -19.66 20.82
C VAL A 213 48.45 -20.40 22.06
N GLU A 214 49.26 -21.35 22.54
CA GLU A 214 49.10 -21.91 23.88
C GLU A 214 49.37 -20.76 24.87
N GLY A 215 48.29 -20.19 25.39
CA GLY A 215 48.36 -19.26 26.50
C GLY A 215 48.72 -20.03 27.75
N ASP A 216 49.88 -19.70 28.32
CA ASP A 216 50.30 -20.05 29.67
C ASP A 216 49.18 -19.69 30.65
N LEU A 217 48.47 -20.70 31.15
CA LEU A 217 47.64 -20.59 32.33
C LEU A 217 48.52 -20.89 33.53
N ASP A 218 49.08 -19.83 34.11
CA ASP A 218 49.72 -19.85 35.42
C ASP A 218 48.75 -20.49 36.44
N MET A 219 49.17 -21.62 37.02
CA MET A 219 48.60 -22.11 38.26
C MET A 219 49.12 -21.23 39.40
N ASP A 220 48.24 -20.45 40.01
CA ASP A 220 48.46 -19.95 41.36
C ASP A 220 47.46 -20.64 42.31
N ASP A 221 48.04 -21.15 43.39
CA ASP A 221 47.48 -22.02 44.42
C ASP A 221 46.35 -21.38 45.25
N GLU A 222 45.33 -22.19 45.60
CA GLU A 222 44.69 -22.21 46.94
C GLU A 222 44.00 -23.56 47.23
#